data_AF-A0A6S7GE35-F1
#
_entry.id   AF-A0A6S7GE35-F1
#
_cell.length_a   1.000
_cell.length_b   1.000
_cell.length_c   1.000
_cell.angle_alpha   90.00
_cell.angle_beta   90.00
_cell.angle_gamma   90.00
#
_symmetry.space_group_name_H-M   'P 1'
#
loop_
_entity.id
_entity.type
_entity.pdbx_description
1 polymer ?
#
loop_
_entity_poly.entity_id
_entity_poly.type
_entity_poly.pdbx_seq_one_letter_code
_entity_poly.pdbx_strand_id
1 'polypeptide(L)'
;MLNDEAQCSDGVCCSNCQFISRGAVCREAVNSCDVPEYCNGASEVCPADLVTVNGISCDNNQGYCREGECRAQDDQCDELWSGGAFKANDSCYQHVNTRGDQHGYCKKLNETTYMACQPKDVQCGKLMCVGNSTITPKNLGYGWRSSTVNLLINGVLITCRSAMIFQEEGLPELGTVLDGTKCGNEMVCQNNTCVSLSVANAGQPTCANDCSGNGVCNENGNCHCTPGWKCPDCSQAYDGPGGSIDSGLNCEAVNATTAATTTPATTTEAETTTEETTTEAEPTTEETTTEATTTEATTTEVITTEATTTQAPDIDKCFNICHTNATCNVYMAFFDCECNVG
;
A
#
# COMPACT_ATOMS: atom_id res chain seq x y z
N MET A 1 -34.81 -19.02 18.90
CA MET A 1 -35.97 -19.34 18.04
C MET A 1 -36.48 -18.00 17.55
N LEU A 2 -36.57 -17.81 16.23
CA LEU A 2 -37.14 -16.59 15.65
C LEU A 2 -38.64 -16.55 15.93
N ASN A 3 -39.19 -15.35 16.09
CA ASN A 3 -40.64 -15.15 16.20
C ASN A 3 -41.30 -15.42 14.83
N ASP A 4 -42.62 -15.67 14.83
CA ASP A 4 -43.39 -15.73 13.58
C ASP A 4 -43.19 -14.42 12.80
N GLU A 5 -43.00 -14.52 11.48
CA GLU A 5 -42.68 -13.43 10.53
C GLU A 5 -41.25 -12.88 10.57
N ALA A 6 -40.40 -13.25 11.55
CA ALA A 6 -39.00 -12.84 11.58
C ALA A 6 -38.11 -13.73 10.68
N GLN A 7 -37.35 -13.10 9.79
CA GLN A 7 -36.36 -13.78 8.92
C GLN A 7 -34.96 -13.81 9.54
N CYS A 8 -34.63 -12.82 10.36
CA CYS A 8 -33.34 -12.64 11.00
C CYS A 8 -33.50 -12.06 12.41
N SER A 9 -32.46 -12.19 13.22
CA SER A 9 -32.44 -11.65 14.59
C SER A 9 -31.33 -10.63 14.81
N ASP A 10 -30.18 -10.81 14.18
CA ASP A 10 -28.97 -10.00 14.38
C ASP A 10 -28.17 -9.95 13.07
N GLY A 11 -27.04 -9.25 13.05
CA GLY A 11 -26.17 -9.15 11.89
C GLY A 11 -26.39 -7.89 11.06
N VAL A 12 -25.34 -7.48 10.34
CA VAL A 12 -25.30 -6.21 9.59
C VAL A 12 -26.26 -6.18 8.41
N CYS A 13 -26.74 -7.34 7.94
CA CYS A 13 -27.77 -7.46 6.91
C CYS A 13 -29.17 -7.76 7.46
N CYS A 14 -29.42 -7.47 8.74
CA CYS A 14 -30.74 -7.58 9.36
C CYS A 14 -31.28 -6.21 9.77
N SER A 15 -32.51 -5.88 9.38
CA SER A 15 -33.20 -4.67 9.82
C SER A 15 -34.67 -4.95 10.06
N ASN A 16 -35.19 -4.55 11.22
CA ASN A 16 -36.58 -4.80 11.63
C ASN A 16 -36.98 -6.29 11.51
N CYS A 17 -36.08 -7.20 11.90
CA CYS A 17 -36.25 -8.66 11.81
C CYS A 17 -36.44 -9.20 10.37
N GLN A 18 -36.14 -8.40 9.34
CA GLN A 18 -36.17 -8.78 7.93
C GLN A 18 -34.76 -8.66 7.32
N PHE A 19 -34.47 -9.48 6.31
CA PHE A 19 -33.22 -9.33 5.57
C PHE A 19 -33.19 -7.98 4.86
N ILE A 20 -32.06 -7.29 4.95
CA ILE A 20 -31.83 -6.07 4.17
C ILE A 20 -31.83 -6.43 2.68
N SER A 21 -32.45 -5.56 1.88
CA SER A 21 -32.55 -5.74 0.44
C SER A 21 -31.18 -5.94 -0.21
N ARG A 22 -31.17 -6.77 -1.26
CA ARG A 22 -29.99 -7.01 -2.08
C ARG A 22 -29.36 -5.69 -2.57
N GLY A 23 -28.04 -5.60 -2.50
CA GLY A 23 -27.28 -4.44 -3.00
C GLY A 23 -27.12 -3.30 -2.00
N ALA A 24 -27.60 -3.46 -0.76
CA ALA A 24 -27.21 -2.56 0.32
C ALA A 24 -25.78 -2.89 0.79
N VAL A 25 -24.90 -1.89 0.90
CA VAL A 25 -23.54 -2.09 1.40
C VAL A 25 -23.58 -2.54 2.85
N CYS A 26 -22.85 -3.61 3.18
CA CYS A 26 -22.70 -4.13 4.55
C CYS A 26 -21.27 -4.06 5.07
N ARG A 27 -20.28 -3.90 4.18
CA ARG A 27 -18.90 -3.53 4.53
C ARG A 27 -18.38 -2.59 3.45
N GLU A 28 -17.89 -1.43 3.88
CA GLU A 28 -17.23 -0.46 3.01
C GLU A 28 -15.78 -0.90 2.75
N ALA A 29 -15.25 -0.61 1.57
CA ALA A 29 -13.84 -0.83 1.29
C ALA A 29 -12.97 0.06 2.20
N VAL A 30 -11.95 -0.53 2.84
CA VAL A 30 -11.09 0.21 3.79
C VAL A 30 -9.99 1.02 3.11
N ASN A 31 -9.58 0.59 1.91
CA ASN A 31 -8.54 1.24 1.11
C ASN A 31 -8.76 0.93 -0.39
N SER A 32 -7.86 1.41 -1.27
CA SER A 32 -7.98 1.19 -2.73
C SER A 32 -7.70 -0.23 -3.21
N CYS A 33 -7.21 -1.09 -2.33
CA CYS A 33 -6.90 -2.51 -2.58
C CYS A 33 -7.97 -3.45 -2.04
N ASP A 34 -9.03 -2.91 -1.46
CA ASP A 34 -10.17 -3.61 -0.92
C ASP A 34 -11.42 -3.36 -1.79
N VAL A 35 -12.44 -4.22 -1.71
CA VAL A 35 -13.72 -4.05 -2.40
C VAL A 35 -14.89 -4.06 -1.41
N PRO A 36 -15.96 -3.29 -1.61
CA PRO A 36 -17.09 -3.31 -0.69
C PRO A 36 -17.91 -4.60 -0.83
N GLU A 37 -18.60 -5.03 0.22
CA GLU A 37 -19.57 -6.12 0.17
C GLU A 37 -20.98 -5.63 0.38
N TYR A 38 -21.92 -6.38 -0.21
CA TYR A 38 -23.32 -6.02 -0.23
C TYR A 38 -24.16 -7.18 0.31
N CYS A 39 -25.22 -6.83 1.04
CA CYS A 39 -26.23 -7.79 1.47
C CYS A 39 -26.82 -8.48 0.24
N ASN A 40 -27.01 -9.80 0.36
CA ASN A 40 -27.53 -10.63 -0.74
C ASN A 40 -29.08 -10.72 -0.74
N GLY A 41 -29.75 -10.20 0.30
CA GLY A 41 -31.21 -10.26 0.48
C GLY A 41 -31.75 -11.59 1.01
N ALA A 42 -30.88 -12.52 1.41
CA ALA A 42 -31.26 -13.87 1.84
C ALA A 42 -30.52 -14.34 3.11
N SER A 43 -29.66 -13.49 3.69
CA SER A 43 -28.82 -13.77 4.85
C SER A 43 -28.72 -12.52 5.72
N GLU A 44 -28.65 -12.74 7.03
CA GLU A 44 -28.41 -11.68 8.02
C GLU A 44 -26.92 -11.33 8.16
N VAL A 45 -26.05 -12.22 7.67
CA VAL A 45 -24.59 -12.08 7.64
C VAL A 45 -24.15 -11.51 6.28
N CYS A 46 -23.27 -10.52 6.31
CA CYS A 46 -22.59 -9.98 5.13
C CYS A 46 -21.77 -11.09 4.43
N PRO A 47 -21.63 -11.08 3.09
CA PRO A 47 -20.71 -11.97 2.41
C PRO A 47 -19.28 -11.91 2.96
N ALA A 48 -18.47 -12.91 2.60
CA ALA A 48 -17.06 -12.93 2.97
C ALA A 48 -16.34 -11.68 2.43
N ASP A 49 -15.45 -11.13 3.25
CA ASP A 49 -14.52 -10.05 2.88
C ASP A 49 -13.66 -10.50 1.70
N LEU A 50 -13.64 -9.71 0.64
CA LEU A 50 -12.82 -9.92 -0.54
C LEU A 50 -11.94 -8.71 -0.80
N VAL A 51 -10.76 -8.97 -1.34
CA VAL A 51 -9.81 -7.93 -1.74
C VAL A 51 -9.58 -7.93 -3.25
N THR A 52 -8.98 -6.86 -3.77
CA THR A 52 -8.53 -6.81 -5.17
C THR A 52 -7.42 -7.83 -5.44
N VAL A 53 -7.28 -8.27 -6.70
CA VAL A 53 -6.12 -9.06 -7.11
C VAL A 53 -4.81 -8.30 -6.89
N ASN A 54 -3.71 -9.03 -6.70
CA ASN A 54 -2.42 -8.37 -6.52
C ASN A 54 -1.98 -7.67 -7.82
N GLY A 55 -1.22 -6.59 -7.68
CA GLY A 55 -0.70 -5.84 -8.81
C GLY A 55 -1.59 -4.72 -9.33
N ILE A 56 -2.80 -4.53 -8.78
CA ILE A 56 -3.58 -3.33 -9.04
C ILE A 56 -2.84 -2.11 -8.48
N SER A 57 -2.75 -1.04 -9.25
CA SER A 57 -2.07 0.18 -8.82
C SER A 57 -2.84 0.88 -7.71
N CYS A 58 -2.14 1.38 -6.69
CA CYS A 58 -2.73 2.03 -5.53
C CYS A 58 -1.95 3.27 -5.10
N ASP A 59 -2.57 4.08 -4.23
CA ASP A 59 -2.04 5.34 -3.72
C ASP A 59 -1.43 6.23 -4.82
N ASN A 60 -2.24 6.66 -5.79
CA ASN A 60 -1.79 7.52 -6.91
C ASN A 60 -0.59 6.95 -7.70
N ASN A 61 -0.53 5.62 -7.86
CA ASN A 61 0.57 4.88 -8.49
C ASN A 61 1.88 4.86 -7.68
N GLN A 62 1.84 5.10 -6.37
CA GLN A 62 3.01 4.93 -5.50
C GLN A 62 3.25 3.46 -5.13
N GLY A 63 2.21 2.64 -5.14
CA GLY A 63 2.30 1.23 -4.79
C GLY A 63 1.52 0.30 -5.72
N TYR A 64 1.57 -0.98 -5.39
CA TYR A 64 0.70 -2.01 -5.95
C TYR A 64 0.00 -2.78 -4.81
N CYS A 65 -1.23 -3.17 -5.04
CA CYS A 65 -2.02 -3.97 -4.11
C CYS A 65 -1.37 -5.33 -3.92
N ARG A 66 -1.28 -5.76 -2.67
CA ARG A 66 -0.90 -7.11 -2.30
C ARG A 66 -1.65 -7.52 -1.04
N GLU A 67 -2.48 -8.55 -1.17
CA GLU A 67 -3.24 -9.13 -0.05
C GLU A 67 -4.09 -8.05 0.66
N GLY A 68 -4.81 -7.23 -0.10
CA GLY A 68 -5.70 -6.18 0.43
C GLY A 68 -5.00 -4.89 0.87
N GLU A 69 -3.68 -4.83 0.85
CA GLU A 69 -2.93 -3.64 1.29
C GLU A 69 -2.14 -3.01 0.15
N CYS A 70 -2.04 -1.68 0.16
CA CYS A 70 -1.18 -0.98 -0.78
C CYS A 70 0.28 -1.10 -0.35
N ARG A 71 1.14 -1.68 -1.20
CA ARG A 71 2.58 -1.81 -0.92
C ARG A 71 3.34 -0.64 -1.55
N ALA A 72 3.48 0.43 -0.80
CA ALA A 72 4.31 1.59 -1.13
C ALA A 72 5.48 1.75 -0.13
N GLN A 73 6.62 2.26 -0.61
CA GLN A 73 7.80 2.48 0.25
C GLN A 73 7.55 3.61 1.28
N ASP A 74 6.72 4.60 0.93
CA ASP A 74 6.33 5.68 1.84
C ASP A 74 5.57 5.15 3.06
N ASP A 75 4.54 4.33 2.82
CA ASP A 75 3.75 3.69 3.88
C ASP A 75 4.62 2.80 4.77
N GLN A 76 5.53 2.03 4.15
CA GLN A 76 6.46 1.19 4.91
C GLN A 76 7.41 2.04 5.78
N CYS A 77 7.88 3.19 5.28
CA CYS A 77 8.69 4.12 6.07
C CYS A 77 7.86 4.71 7.22
N ASP A 78 6.65 5.19 6.96
CA ASP A 78 5.81 5.77 8.00
C ASP A 78 5.53 4.74 9.11
N GLU A 79 5.19 3.50 8.75
CA GLU A 79 4.97 2.43 9.72
C GLU A 79 6.24 2.08 10.50
N LEU A 80 7.36 1.86 9.80
CA LEU A 80 8.62 1.44 10.42
C LEU A 80 9.12 2.47 11.44
N TRP A 81 8.87 3.76 11.21
CA TRP A 81 9.39 4.85 12.04
C TRP A 81 8.35 5.48 12.99
N SER A 82 7.22 4.80 13.22
CA SER A 82 6.12 5.27 14.09
C SER A 82 5.53 6.62 13.66
N GLY A 83 5.50 6.89 12.37
CA GLY A 83 4.97 8.11 11.79
C GLY A 83 6.02 9.18 11.47
N GLY A 84 5.76 9.95 10.41
CA GLY A 84 6.56 11.13 10.04
C GLY A 84 7.85 10.80 9.30
N ALA A 85 7.91 9.62 8.68
CA ALA A 85 8.97 9.22 7.78
C ALA A 85 8.39 8.85 6.41
N PHE A 86 9.17 9.13 5.37
CA PHE A 86 8.78 8.92 3.98
C PHE A 86 9.91 8.22 3.24
N LYS A 87 9.63 7.67 2.08
CA LYS A 87 10.62 7.13 1.15
C LYS A 87 11.68 8.20 0.88
N ALA A 88 12.94 7.82 1.01
CA ALA A 88 14.06 8.68 0.65
C ALA A 88 14.18 8.83 -0.87
N ASN A 89 14.97 9.81 -1.30
CA ASN A 89 15.32 9.99 -2.72
C ASN A 89 15.89 8.68 -3.30
N ASP A 90 15.58 8.37 -4.55
CA ASP A 90 16.08 7.17 -5.24
C ASP A 90 17.62 7.05 -5.22
N SER A 91 18.34 8.17 -5.13
CA SER A 91 19.79 8.20 -4.94
C SER A 91 20.24 7.42 -3.70
N CYS A 92 19.44 7.41 -2.62
CA CYS A 92 19.72 6.62 -1.43
C CYS A 92 19.74 5.13 -1.74
N TYR A 93 18.73 4.64 -2.49
CA TYR A 93 18.69 3.26 -2.93
C TYR A 93 19.87 2.96 -3.86
N GLN A 94 20.09 3.78 -4.89
CA GLN A 94 21.11 3.56 -5.93
C GLN A 94 22.54 3.53 -5.37
N HIS A 95 22.88 4.39 -4.40
CA HIS A 95 24.25 4.53 -3.90
C HIS A 95 24.53 3.82 -2.57
N VAL A 96 23.50 3.53 -1.78
CA VAL A 96 23.68 2.86 -0.47
C VAL A 96 23.46 1.36 -0.63
N ASN A 97 22.43 0.90 -1.35
CA ASN A 97 22.15 -0.55 -1.48
C ASN A 97 23.15 -1.30 -2.37
N THR A 98 23.91 -0.60 -3.21
CA THR A 98 24.99 -1.17 -4.04
C THR A 98 26.29 -1.40 -3.26
N ARG A 99 26.38 -0.98 -2.00
CA ARG A 99 27.58 -1.14 -1.16
C ARG A 99 27.78 -2.56 -0.67
N GLY A 100 26.70 -3.23 -0.27
CA GLY A 100 26.79 -4.55 0.36
C GLY A 100 27.47 -4.47 1.73
N ASP A 101 27.05 -3.52 2.57
CA ASP A 101 27.52 -3.36 3.94
C ASP A 101 26.32 -3.22 4.90
N GLN A 102 26.53 -3.01 6.20
CA GLN A 102 25.45 -2.85 7.18
C GLN A 102 24.51 -1.65 6.92
N HIS A 103 24.93 -0.70 6.08
CA HIS A 103 24.17 0.51 5.77
C HIS A 103 23.24 0.31 4.57
N GLY A 104 23.64 -0.50 3.58
CA GLY A 104 22.80 -0.87 2.45
C GLY A 104 23.23 -2.14 1.73
N TYR A 105 22.23 -2.96 1.42
CA TYR A 105 22.39 -4.30 0.86
C TYR A 105 21.07 -4.79 0.27
N CYS A 106 21.12 -5.87 -0.51
CA CYS A 106 19.94 -6.60 -0.95
C CYS A 106 19.61 -7.77 -0.03
N LYS A 107 20.63 -8.50 0.45
CA LYS A 107 20.43 -9.64 1.36
C LYS A 107 21.44 -9.63 2.48
N LYS A 108 20.98 -9.84 3.71
CA LYS A 108 21.84 -10.21 4.84
C LYS A 108 22.06 -11.72 4.77
N LEU A 109 23.31 -12.15 4.60
CA LEU A 109 23.66 -13.58 4.52
C LEU A 109 23.95 -14.19 5.90
N ASN A 110 24.44 -13.36 6.81
CA ASN A 110 24.66 -13.65 8.23
C ASN A 110 24.89 -12.32 8.98
N GLU A 111 25.21 -12.36 10.27
CA GLU A 111 25.38 -11.16 11.11
C GLU A 111 26.38 -10.11 10.59
N THR A 112 27.36 -10.50 9.78
CA THR A 112 28.42 -9.59 9.31
C THR A 112 28.58 -9.54 7.80
N THR A 113 27.91 -10.44 7.06
CA THR A 113 28.06 -10.58 5.62
C THR A 113 26.81 -10.12 4.90
N TYR A 114 27.00 -9.19 3.98
CA TYR A 114 25.93 -8.54 3.23
C TYR A 114 26.17 -8.72 1.73
N MET A 115 25.10 -8.95 0.99
CA MET A 115 25.12 -9.01 -0.47
C MET A 115 24.69 -7.66 -1.04
N ALA A 116 25.58 -7.03 -1.80
CA ALA A 116 25.26 -5.81 -2.54
C ALA A 116 24.14 -6.06 -3.55
N CYS A 117 23.28 -5.05 -3.75
CA CYS A 117 22.28 -5.07 -4.80
C CYS A 117 22.90 -4.93 -6.19
N GLN A 118 22.30 -5.60 -7.17
CA GLN A 118 22.47 -5.22 -8.57
C GLN A 118 21.74 -3.89 -8.83
N PRO A 119 22.15 -3.09 -9.82
CA PRO A 119 21.53 -1.80 -10.13
C PRO A 119 20.00 -1.88 -10.33
N LYS A 120 19.50 -2.95 -10.94
CA LYS A 120 18.05 -3.15 -11.16
C LYS A 120 17.28 -3.49 -9.87
N ASP A 121 17.96 -3.96 -8.83
CA ASP A 121 17.36 -4.50 -7.61
C ASP A 121 17.50 -3.54 -6.42
N VAL A 122 18.11 -2.36 -6.60
CA VAL A 122 18.40 -1.41 -5.52
C VAL A 122 17.15 -0.95 -4.77
N GLN A 123 15.99 -0.91 -5.44
CA GLN A 123 14.70 -0.57 -4.85
C GLN A 123 14.08 -1.70 -4.02
N CYS A 124 14.67 -2.90 -4.02
CA CYS A 124 14.21 -4.08 -3.28
C CYS A 124 15.18 -4.55 -2.19
N GLY A 125 16.22 -3.75 -1.93
CA GLY A 125 17.15 -3.99 -0.84
C GLY A 125 16.67 -3.39 0.48
N LYS A 126 17.62 -2.86 1.25
CA LYS A 126 17.33 -2.16 2.50
C LYS A 126 16.41 -0.95 2.24
N LEU A 127 15.40 -0.78 3.07
CA LEU A 127 14.45 0.34 2.98
C LEU A 127 15.18 1.64 3.35
N MET A 128 15.07 2.65 2.47
CA MET A 128 15.66 3.97 2.66
C MET A 128 14.56 5.00 2.88
N CYS A 129 14.59 5.63 4.04
CA CYS A 129 13.63 6.62 4.50
C CYS A 129 14.29 7.97 4.79
N VAL A 130 13.48 8.99 4.90
CA VAL A 130 13.85 10.33 5.40
C VAL A 130 12.81 10.77 6.43
N GLY A 131 13.23 11.60 7.38
CA GLY A 131 12.34 12.22 8.35
C GLY A 131 13.11 13.02 9.40
N ASN A 132 12.41 13.55 10.40
CA ASN A 132 13.01 14.40 11.44
C ASN A 132 14.07 13.64 12.26
N SER A 133 15.10 14.30 12.79
CA SER A 133 16.14 13.68 13.65
C SER A 133 15.62 12.95 14.88
N THR A 134 14.37 13.18 15.27
CA THR A 134 13.74 12.56 16.45
C THR A 134 12.95 11.28 16.14
N ILE A 135 12.75 10.91 14.88
CA ILE A 135 12.04 9.66 14.55
C ILE A 135 12.85 8.45 15.01
N THR A 136 12.15 7.45 15.54
CA THR A 136 12.74 6.20 15.99
C THR A 136 11.95 5.03 15.44
N PRO A 137 12.58 3.89 15.10
CA PRO A 137 11.85 2.72 14.68
C PRO A 137 10.77 2.34 15.69
N LYS A 138 9.64 1.89 15.18
CA LYS A 138 8.52 1.34 15.96
C LYS A 138 9.04 0.26 16.89
N ASN A 139 8.62 0.34 18.16
CA ASN A 139 8.96 -0.68 19.12
C ASN A 139 8.14 -1.94 18.82
N LEU A 140 8.80 -2.93 18.23
CA LEU A 140 8.21 -4.21 17.84
C LEU A 140 8.56 -5.35 18.80
N GLY A 141 9.13 -5.03 19.97
CA GLY A 141 9.66 -6.04 20.88
C GLY A 141 11.00 -6.63 20.43
N TYR A 142 11.65 -6.02 19.43
CA TYR A 142 12.99 -6.41 18.97
C TYR A 142 13.98 -5.26 19.17
N GLY A 143 15.24 -5.59 19.43
CA GLY A 143 16.32 -4.62 19.36
C GLY A 143 16.46 -4.08 17.94
N TRP A 144 16.90 -2.83 17.80
CA TRP A 144 17.14 -2.22 16.49
C TRP A 144 18.39 -1.34 16.46
N ARG A 145 18.92 -1.17 15.24
CA ARG A 145 19.95 -0.16 14.91
C ARG A 145 19.48 0.69 13.75
N SER A 146 19.41 2.00 13.96
CA SER A 146 19.24 2.97 12.88
C SER A 146 20.59 3.31 12.28
N SER A 147 20.62 3.59 10.98
CA SER A 147 21.78 4.11 10.26
C SER A 147 21.37 5.35 9.49
N THR A 148 22.18 6.40 9.57
CA THR A 148 22.06 7.59 8.73
C THR A 148 23.30 7.73 7.85
N VAL A 149 23.10 7.78 6.54
CA VAL A 149 24.15 8.03 5.53
C VAL A 149 23.83 9.35 4.84
N ASN A 150 24.79 10.25 4.73
CA ASN A 150 24.63 11.44 3.88
C ASN A 150 25.45 11.28 2.60
N LEU A 151 24.79 11.54 1.47
CA LEU A 151 25.38 11.57 0.15
C LEU A 151 25.47 13.03 -0.29
N LEU A 152 26.63 13.46 -0.78
CA LEU A 152 26.77 14.72 -1.49
C LEU A 152 26.77 14.42 -2.98
N ILE A 153 25.70 14.79 -3.68
CA ILE A 153 25.51 14.53 -5.11
C ILE A 153 25.32 15.87 -5.81
N ASN A 154 26.22 16.23 -6.72
CA ASN A 154 26.19 17.51 -7.44
C ASN A 154 26.06 18.72 -6.49
N GLY A 155 26.74 18.68 -5.35
CA GLY A 155 26.70 19.72 -4.31
C GLY A 155 25.44 19.74 -3.44
N VAL A 156 24.48 18.83 -3.68
CA VAL A 156 23.26 18.68 -2.87
C VAL A 156 23.45 17.57 -1.85
N LEU A 157 23.18 17.88 -0.58
CA LEU A 157 23.22 16.89 0.50
C LEU A 157 21.90 16.10 0.54
N ILE A 158 21.99 14.78 0.39
CA ILE A 158 20.87 13.84 0.46
C ILE A 158 21.08 12.95 1.69
N THR A 159 20.12 12.97 2.62
CA THR A 159 20.14 12.13 3.81
C THR A 159 19.33 10.86 3.60
N CYS A 160 19.96 9.72 3.88
CA CYS A 160 19.38 8.39 3.76
C CYS A 160 19.35 7.75 5.15
N ARG A 161 18.15 7.39 5.62
CA ARG A 161 18.00 6.67 6.89
C ARG A 161 17.49 5.26 6.65
N SER A 162 17.98 4.33 7.43
CA SER A 162 17.52 2.94 7.39
C SER A 162 17.54 2.36 8.79
N ALA A 163 16.77 1.31 9.02
CA ALA A 163 16.79 0.56 10.26
C ALA A 163 17.16 -0.89 9.99
N MET A 164 17.82 -1.50 10.95
CA MET A 164 18.06 -2.93 11.02
C MET A 164 17.34 -3.42 12.28
N ILE A 165 16.41 -4.35 12.11
CA ILE A 165 15.63 -4.92 13.20
C ILE A 165 16.21 -6.31 13.49
N PHE A 166 16.60 -6.55 14.75
CA PHE A 166 17.20 -7.82 15.17
C PHE A 166 16.11 -8.85 15.45
N GLN A 167 15.47 -9.32 14.39
CA GLN A 167 14.47 -10.38 14.43
C GLN A 167 15.13 -11.76 14.55
N GLU A 168 14.35 -12.77 14.95
CA GLU A 168 14.77 -14.17 14.90
C GLU A 168 15.03 -14.63 13.46
N GLU A 169 15.92 -15.60 13.30
CA GLU A 169 16.21 -16.18 11.98
C GLU A 169 14.94 -16.76 11.32
N GLY A 170 14.75 -16.46 10.03
CA GLY A 170 13.61 -16.95 9.25
C GLY A 170 12.40 -16.01 9.22
N LEU A 171 12.42 -14.88 9.95
CA LEU A 171 11.39 -13.85 9.84
C LEU A 171 11.69 -12.87 8.67
N PRO A 172 10.66 -12.31 8.01
CA PRO A 172 10.84 -11.25 7.03
C PRO A 172 11.53 -10.03 7.66
N GLU A 173 12.62 -9.57 7.05
CA GLU A 173 13.42 -8.45 7.57
C GLU A 173 12.68 -7.13 7.39
N LEU A 174 12.12 -6.60 8.47
CA LEU A 174 11.30 -5.38 8.48
C LEU A 174 12.09 -4.10 8.10
N GLY A 175 13.43 -4.18 8.09
CA GLY A 175 14.33 -3.13 7.62
C GLY A 175 14.59 -3.14 6.11
N THR A 176 14.03 -4.11 5.37
CA THR A 176 14.14 -4.22 3.91
C THR A 176 12.80 -3.93 3.23
N VAL A 177 12.86 -3.53 1.96
CA VAL A 177 11.65 -3.28 1.18
C VAL A 177 10.84 -4.58 1.06
N LEU A 178 9.56 -4.52 1.46
CA LEU A 178 8.69 -5.69 1.49
C LEU A 178 8.41 -6.22 0.08
N ASP A 179 8.23 -7.54 -0.04
CA ASP A 179 7.75 -8.15 -1.27
C ASP A 179 6.38 -7.57 -1.69
N GLY A 180 6.14 -7.45 -2.99
CA GLY A 180 4.98 -6.77 -3.57
C GLY A 180 5.12 -5.25 -3.68
N THR A 181 6.11 -4.64 -3.02
CA THR A 181 6.33 -3.20 -3.10
C THR A 181 6.79 -2.80 -4.50
N LYS A 182 6.25 -1.70 -5.01
CA LYS A 182 6.62 -1.14 -6.31
C LYS A 182 8.11 -0.80 -6.36
N CYS A 183 8.83 -1.35 -7.34
CA CYS A 183 10.25 -1.06 -7.60
C CYS A 183 10.52 -0.45 -8.98
N GLY A 184 9.47 -0.35 -9.80
CA GLY A 184 9.50 0.28 -11.12
C GLY A 184 8.11 0.28 -11.73
N ASN A 185 7.99 0.81 -12.96
CA ASN A 185 6.74 0.71 -13.69
C ASN A 185 6.45 -0.75 -14.03
N GLU A 186 5.27 -1.23 -13.64
CA GLU A 186 4.85 -2.64 -13.79
C GLU A 186 5.82 -3.65 -13.17
N MET A 187 6.55 -3.24 -12.12
CA MET A 187 7.51 -4.09 -11.42
C MET A 187 7.36 -3.99 -9.90
N VAL A 188 7.54 -5.13 -9.24
CA VAL A 188 7.46 -5.29 -7.78
C VAL A 188 8.65 -6.07 -7.23
N CYS A 189 8.92 -5.88 -5.95
CA CYS A 189 9.92 -6.63 -5.23
C CYS A 189 9.46 -8.06 -4.96
N GLN A 190 10.32 -9.04 -5.23
CA GLN A 190 10.13 -10.42 -4.84
C GLN A 190 11.49 -11.01 -4.45
N ASN A 191 11.64 -11.46 -3.21
CA ASN A 191 12.90 -12.00 -2.65
C ASN A 191 14.10 -11.07 -2.90
N ASN A 192 13.91 -9.77 -2.61
CA ASN A 192 14.89 -8.68 -2.81
C ASN A 192 15.33 -8.47 -4.28
N THR A 193 14.53 -8.91 -5.24
CA THR A 193 14.77 -8.72 -6.68
C THR A 193 13.62 -7.92 -7.27
N CYS A 194 13.89 -6.99 -8.18
CA CYS A 194 12.84 -6.27 -8.89
C CYS A 194 12.41 -7.08 -10.12
N VAL A 195 11.17 -7.56 -10.12
CA VAL A 195 10.59 -8.43 -11.14
C VAL A 195 9.32 -7.82 -11.72
N SER A 196 8.92 -8.23 -12.93
CA SER A 196 7.66 -7.74 -13.51
C SER A 196 6.44 -8.24 -12.73
N LEU A 197 5.36 -7.46 -12.73
CA LEU A 197 4.07 -7.85 -12.16
C LEU A 197 3.61 -9.21 -12.70
N SER A 198 3.78 -9.45 -14.01
CA SER A 198 3.41 -10.71 -14.66
C SER A 198 4.13 -11.94 -14.07
N VAL A 199 5.35 -11.77 -13.57
CA VAL A 199 6.13 -12.85 -12.94
C VAL A 199 5.74 -13.01 -11.48
N ALA A 200 5.62 -11.91 -10.74
CA ALA A 200 5.25 -11.94 -9.32
C ALA A 200 3.83 -12.49 -9.09
N ASN A 201 2.91 -12.21 -10.02
CA ASN A 201 1.49 -12.53 -9.94
C ASN A 201 1.09 -13.68 -10.89
N ALA A 202 2.06 -14.48 -11.31
CA ALA A 202 1.80 -15.62 -12.20
C ALA A 202 0.82 -16.60 -11.56
N GLY A 203 -0.24 -16.95 -12.29
CA GLY A 203 -1.27 -17.90 -11.84
C GLY A 203 -2.37 -17.30 -10.98
N GLN A 204 -2.39 -15.98 -10.78
CA GLN A 204 -3.53 -15.32 -10.15
C GLN A 204 -4.78 -15.38 -11.05
N PRO A 205 -5.99 -15.36 -10.44
CA PRO A 205 -7.24 -15.24 -11.18
C PRO A 205 -7.28 -13.98 -12.05
N THR A 206 -7.89 -14.11 -13.22
CA THR A 206 -8.07 -12.99 -14.18
C THR A 206 -9.55 -12.78 -14.43
N CYS A 207 -9.95 -11.51 -14.50
CA CYS A 207 -11.31 -11.15 -14.80
C CYS A 207 -11.59 -11.06 -16.29
N ALA A 208 -12.85 -11.32 -16.67
CA ALA A 208 -13.30 -11.20 -18.04
C ALA A 208 -13.17 -9.74 -18.54
N ASN A 209 -12.58 -9.55 -19.72
CA ASN A 209 -12.43 -8.26 -20.40
C ASN A 209 -11.81 -7.15 -19.53
N ASP A 210 -11.00 -7.50 -18.53
CA ASP A 210 -10.47 -6.54 -17.54
C ASP A 210 -11.58 -5.65 -16.93
N CYS A 211 -12.71 -6.30 -16.61
CA CYS A 211 -13.91 -5.64 -16.09
C CYS A 211 -14.40 -4.49 -16.98
N SER A 212 -14.15 -4.59 -18.28
CA SER A 212 -14.51 -3.59 -19.31
C SER A 212 -14.06 -2.16 -18.96
N GLY A 213 -13.05 -2.00 -18.09
CA GLY A 213 -12.61 -0.70 -17.57
C GLY A 213 -13.55 -0.04 -16.55
N ASN A 214 -14.60 -0.72 -16.10
CA ASN A 214 -15.66 -0.16 -15.24
C ASN A 214 -15.76 -0.85 -13.87
N GLY A 215 -14.71 -1.56 -13.46
CA GLY A 215 -14.65 -2.28 -12.20
C GLY A 215 -13.22 -2.69 -11.87
N VAL A 216 -13.07 -3.35 -10.72
CA VAL A 216 -11.80 -3.94 -10.28
C VAL A 216 -11.93 -5.44 -10.14
N CYS A 217 -10.87 -6.18 -10.46
CA CYS A 217 -10.86 -7.63 -10.31
C CYS A 217 -10.57 -8.02 -8.86
N ASN A 218 -11.41 -8.87 -8.26
CA ASN A 218 -11.18 -9.38 -6.92
C ASN A 218 -10.41 -10.71 -6.91
N GLU A 219 -9.98 -11.15 -5.73
CA GLU A 219 -9.20 -12.36 -5.53
C GLU A 219 -9.89 -13.68 -5.98
N ASN A 220 -11.20 -13.66 -6.25
CA ASN A 220 -11.93 -14.79 -6.83
C ASN A 220 -11.92 -14.80 -8.36
N GLY A 221 -11.34 -13.77 -9.01
CA GLY A 221 -11.38 -13.61 -10.47
C GLY A 221 -12.70 -13.04 -10.99
N ASN A 222 -13.46 -12.35 -10.12
CA ASN A 222 -14.73 -11.74 -10.45
C ASN A 222 -14.64 -10.22 -10.46
N CYS A 223 -15.36 -9.59 -11.39
CA CYS A 223 -15.38 -8.14 -11.46
C CYS A 223 -16.28 -7.54 -10.39
N HIS A 224 -15.71 -6.59 -9.68
CA HIS A 224 -16.39 -5.70 -8.77
C HIS A 224 -16.70 -4.38 -9.50
N CYS A 225 -17.90 -4.28 -10.06
CA CYS A 225 -18.30 -3.15 -10.90
C CYS A 225 -18.55 -1.89 -10.09
N THR A 226 -18.16 -0.75 -10.64
CA THR A 226 -18.48 0.56 -10.07
C THR A 226 -19.99 0.87 -10.20
N PRO A 227 -20.55 1.77 -9.37
CA PRO A 227 -21.94 2.19 -9.51
C PRO A 227 -22.25 2.64 -10.94
N GLY A 228 -23.39 2.18 -11.47
CA GLY A 228 -23.75 2.40 -12.88
C GLY A 228 -23.40 1.24 -13.83
N TRP A 229 -22.67 0.22 -13.37
CA TRP A 229 -22.19 -0.89 -14.20
C TRP A 229 -22.56 -2.27 -13.69
N LYS A 230 -23.00 -3.12 -14.61
CA LYS A 230 -23.60 -4.41 -14.30
C LYS A 230 -22.56 -5.53 -14.32
N CYS A 231 -22.51 -6.35 -13.28
CA CYS A 231 -21.74 -7.60 -13.29
C CYS A 231 -22.28 -8.57 -14.38
N PRO A 232 -21.57 -9.63 -14.80
CA PRO A 232 -20.31 -10.14 -14.25
C PRO A 232 -19.04 -9.48 -14.80
N ASP A 233 -19.11 -8.69 -15.87
CA ASP A 233 -17.93 -8.15 -16.59
C ASP A 233 -17.92 -6.62 -16.75
N CYS A 234 -18.90 -5.93 -16.16
CA CYS A 234 -19.07 -4.47 -16.19
C CYS A 234 -19.15 -3.87 -17.61
N SER A 235 -19.61 -4.65 -18.59
CA SER A 235 -19.76 -4.19 -19.99
C SER A 235 -21.06 -3.43 -20.25
N GLN A 236 -22.05 -3.54 -19.36
CA GLN A 236 -23.39 -2.98 -19.53
C GLN A 236 -23.66 -1.91 -18.47
N ALA A 237 -24.08 -0.73 -18.93
CA ALA A 237 -24.61 0.31 -18.05
C ALA A 237 -25.95 -0.13 -17.44
N TYR A 238 -26.17 0.15 -16.16
CA TYR A 238 -27.45 -0.04 -15.49
C TYR A 238 -27.63 0.98 -14.36
N ASP A 239 -28.88 1.21 -13.94
CA ASP A 239 -29.18 2.06 -12.79
C ASP A 239 -29.12 1.25 -11.49
N GLY A 240 -27.97 1.27 -10.81
CA GLY A 240 -27.84 0.67 -9.48
C GLY A 240 -26.41 0.66 -8.93
N PRO A 241 -26.21 0.05 -7.75
CA PRO A 241 -25.03 0.24 -6.90
C PRO A 241 -23.72 -0.38 -7.40
N GLY A 242 -23.71 -1.07 -8.54
CA GLY A 242 -22.55 -1.85 -9.00
C GLY A 242 -22.47 -3.23 -8.33
N GLY A 243 -21.26 -3.65 -7.96
CA GLY A 243 -20.97 -4.87 -7.20
C GLY A 243 -20.45 -6.06 -8.03
N SER A 244 -20.33 -7.22 -7.39
CA SER A 244 -19.84 -8.47 -7.99
C SER A 244 -20.89 -9.59 -7.98
N ILE A 245 -20.65 -10.67 -8.74
CA ILE A 245 -21.37 -11.93 -8.56
C ILE A 245 -21.24 -12.48 -7.13
N ASP A 246 -20.12 -12.19 -6.46
CA ASP A 246 -19.86 -12.60 -5.07
C ASP A 246 -20.82 -11.91 -4.09
N SER A 247 -21.38 -10.76 -4.48
CA SER A 247 -22.29 -9.96 -3.66
C SER A 247 -23.74 -10.49 -3.69
N GLY A 248 -23.97 -11.68 -4.28
CA GLY A 248 -25.30 -12.27 -4.39
C GLY A 248 -26.27 -11.46 -5.25
N LEU A 249 -25.74 -10.60 -6.12
CA LEU A 249 -26.52 -9.69 -6.97
C LEU A 249 -27.23 -10.41 -8.13
N ASN A 250 -26.85 -11.67 -8.42
CA ASN A 250 -27.25 -12.46 -9.59
C ASN A 250 -27.04 -11.74 -10.93
N CYS A 251 -26.34 -10.60 -10.95
CA CYS A 251 -26.21 -9.73 -12.10
C CYS A 251 -27.55 -9.36 -12.74
N GLU A 252 -28.59 -9.17 -11.92
CA GLU A 252 -29.88 -8.66 -12.36
C GLU A 252 -30.07 -7.23 -11.86
N ALA A 253 -30.74 -6.39 -12.66
CA ALA A 253 -31.06 -5.03 -12.23
C ALA A 253 -31.93 -5.13 -10.98
N VAL A 254 -31.50 -4.45 -9.90
CA VAL A 254 -32.34 -4.33 -8.71
C VAL A 254 -33.55 -3.50 -9.15
N ASN A 255 -34.71 -4.12 -9.31
CA ASN A 255 -35.93 -3.36 -9.62
C ASN A 255 -36.11 -2.34 -8.51
N ALA A 256 -35.97 -1.05 -8.84
CA ALA A 256 -36.27 0.07 -7.97
C ALA A 256 -37.79 0.12 -7.72
N THR A 257 -38.31 -0.84 -6.98
CA THR A 257 -39.69 -0.88 -6.50
C THR A 257 -39.67 -1.23 -5.03
N THR A 258 -39.22 -0.26 -4.23
CA THR A 258 -39.82 0.18 -2.97
C THR A 258 -38.89 1.19 -2.29
N ALA A 259 -38.65 2.33 -2.95
CA ALA A 259 -38.27 3.52 -2.19
C ALA A 259 -39.56 4.06 -1.56
N ALA A 260 -39.61 4.05 -0.22
CA ALA A 260 -40.67 4.66 0.55
C ALA A 260 -40.82 6.13 0.11
N THR A 261 -42.05 6.49 -0.25
CA THR A 261 -42.46 7.83 -0.64
C THR A 261 -42.06 8.83 0.43
N THR A 262 -41.09 9.69 0.12
CA THR A 262 -40.96 11.00 0.77
C THR A 262 -41.17 12.08 -0.27
N THR A 263 -42.19 12.89 0.01
CA THR A 263 -42.73 13.99 -0.79
C THR A 263 -41.65 15.02 -1.19
N PRO A 264 -41.69 15.60 -2.40
CA PRO A 264 -40.71 16.60 -2.81
C PRO A 264 -40.98 17.95 -2.12
N ALA A 265 -39.93 18.53 -1.53
CA ALA A 265 -39.90 19.95 -1.20
C ALA A 265 -39.45 20.74 -2.44
N THR A 266 -40.29 21.70 -2.81
CA THR A 266 -40.16 22.67 -3.88
C THR A 266 -38.78 23.33 -3.93
N THR A 267 -38.12 23.30 -5.09
CA THR A 267 -37.02 24.23 -5.41
C THR A 267 -37.36 24.99 -6.69
N THR A 268 -37.26 26.30 -6.55
CA THR A 268 -37.55 27.32 -7.55
C THR A 268 -36.48 27.32 -8.65
N GLU A 269 -36.93 27.48 -9.88
CA GLU A 269 -36.12 27.66 -11.09
C GLU A 269 -35.16 28.84 -10.99
N ALA A 270 -33.96 28.68 -11.54
CA ALA A 270 -33.14 29.77 -12.06
C ALA A 270 -32.51 29.34 -13.39
N GLU A 271 -32.74 30.19 -14.38
CA GLU A 271 -32.52 29.99 -15.81
C GLU A 271 -31.05 29.76 -16.20
N THR A 272 -30.88 28.92 -17.22
CA THR A 272 -29.66 28.76 -18.01
C THR A 272 -29.61 29.82 -19.11
N THR A 273 -28.48 30.50 -19.25
CA THR A 273 -28.11 31.19 -20.50
C THR A 273 -26.88 30.52 -21.09
N THR A 274 -27.06 30.02 -22.30
CA THR A 274 -26.08 29.44 -23.21
C THR A 274 -25.32 30.56 -23.93
N GLU A 275 -24.00 30.42 -24.05
CA GLU A 275 -23.25 30.94 -25.19
C GLU A 275 -22.23 29.88 -25.65
N GLU A 276 -22.46 29.38 -26.87
CA GLU A 276 -21.47 28.68 -27.68
C GLU A 276 -20.43 29.68 -28.18
N THR A 277 -19.17 29.27 -28.22
CA THR A 277 -18.25 29.80 -29.24
C THR A 277 -17.28 28.71 -29.67
N THR A 278 -17.47 28.25 -30.89
CA THR A 278 -16.56 27.42 -31.66
C THR A 278 -15.42 28.28 -32.19
N THR A 279 -14.17 27.80 -32.05
CA THR A 279 -13.12 28.10 -33.02
C THR A 279 -12.12 26.96 -33.06
N GLU A 280 -12.01 26.41 -34.27
CA GLU A 280 -11.09 25.40 -34.78
C GLU A 280 -9.73 26.05 -35.10
N ALA A 281 -8.63 25.37 -34.81
CA ALA A 281 -7.35 25.53 -35.52
C ALA A 281 -6.41 24.35 -35.21
N GLU A 282 -6.12 23.54 -36.23
CA GLU A 282 -4.91 22.71 -36.30
C GLU A 282 -3.64 23.57 -36.23
N PRO A 283 -2.48 22.95 -35.91
CA PRO A 283 -1.49 22.91 -36.99
C PRO A 283 -0.73 21.59 -37.15
N THR A 284 -0.62 21.25 -38.43
CA THR A 284 0.44 20.59 -39.18
C THR A 284 1.75 20.19 -38.49
N THR A 285 2.13 18.96 -38.81
CA THR A 285 3.44 18.32 -38.72
C THR A 285 4.56 19.07 -39.45
N GLU A 286 5.72 19.17 -38.81
CA GLU A 286 7.01 19.41 -39.48
C GLU A 286 8.08 18.53 -38.83
N GLU A 287 8.63 17.58 -39.60
CA GLU A 287 9.83 16.82 -39.24
C GLU A 287 11.04 17.77 -39.27
N THR A 288 11.83 17.79 -38.20
CA THR A 288 13.19 18.32 -38.26
C THR A 288 14.14 17.32 -37.62
N THR A 289 15.01 16.75 -38.46
CA THR A 289 16.17 15.97 -38.07
C THR A 289 17.17 16.84 -37.31
N THR A 290 17.50 16.48 -36.07
CA THR A 290 18.59 17.11 -35.32
C THR A 290 19.63 16.07 -34.92
N GLU A 291 20.89 16.41 -35.19
CA GLU A 291 22.09 15.61 -35.06
C GLU A 291 22.34 15.09 -33.63
N ALA A 292 22.95 13.91 -33.55
CA ALA A 292 23.47 13.33 -32.33
C ALA A 292 24.65 14.14 -31.80
N THR A 293 24.41 14.99 -30.80
CA THR A 293 25.45 15.48 -29.90
C THR A 293 25.75 14.43 -28.84
N THR A 294 26.95 13.87 -28.86
CA THR A 294 27.56 13.09 -27.78
C THR A 294 27.52 13.90 -26.49
N THR A 295 26.68 13.49 -25.54
CA THR A 295 26.69 14.00 -24.16
C THR A 295 27.92 13.44 -23.47
N GLU A 296 28.85 14.32 -23.09
CA GLU A 296 29.93 13.98 -22.15
C GLU A 296 29.29 13.48 -20.86
N ALA A 297 29.77 12.34 -20.36
CA ALA A 297 29.37 11.81 -19.07
C ALA A 297 29.83 12.78 -17.97
N THR A 298 28.91 13.60 -17.47
CA THR A 298 29.13 14.40 -16.26
C THR A 298 29.40 13.42 -15.13
N THR A 299 30.65 13.30 -14.68
CA THR A 299 31.01 12.54 -13.49
C THR A 299 30.43 13.24 -12.28
N THR A 300 29.27 12.77 -11.83
CA THR A 300 28.67 13.13 -10.54
C THR A 300 29.59 12.66 -9.42
N GLU A 301 30.26 13.58 -8.73
CA GLU A 301 31.07 13.27 -7.55
C GLU A 301 30.13 12.96 -6.38
N VAL A 302 30.14 11.70 -5.91
CA VAL A 302 29.34 11.24 -4.77
C VAL A 302 30.24 11.11 -3.55
N ILE A 303 30.16 12.07 -2.63
CA ILE A 303 30.91 12.01 -1.37
C ILE A 303 29.98 11.48 -0.29
N THR A 304 30.38 10.37 0.35
CA THR A 304 29.64 9.80 1.47
C THR A 304 30.29 10.23 2.78
N THR A 305 29.54 10.83 3.69
CA THR A 305 30.02 11.04 5.07
C THR A 305 29.75 9.79 5.91
N GLU A 306 30.61 9.54 6.90
CA GLU A 306 30.50 8.36 7.78
C GLU A 306 29.08 8.17 8.32
N ALA A 307 28.66 6.91 8.35
CA ALA A 307 27.33 6.55 8.82
C ALA A 307 27.27 6.63 10.34
N THR A 308 26.27 7.31 10.88
CA THR A 308 25.99 7.27 12.31
C THR A 308 25.02 6.14 12.60
N THR A 309 25.41 5.25 13.51
CA THR A 309 24.57 4.14 13.97
C THR A 309 24.08 4.40 15.38
N THR A 310 22.76 4.35 15.56
CA THR A 310 22.11 4.54 16.86
C THR A 310 21.37 3.27 17.24
N GLN A 311 21.63 2.71 18.41
CA GLN A 311 20.99 1.49 18.90
C GLN A 311 19.93 1.84 19.96
N ALA A 312 18.73 1.28 19.87
CA ALA A 312 17.78 1.33 20.98
C ALA A 312 18.21 0.43 22.14
N PRO A 313 17.79 0.77 23.38
CA PRO A 313 17.81 -0.16 24.49
C PRO A 313 16.96 -1.39 24.19
N ASP A 314 17.56 -2.55 24.39
CA ASP A 314 16.94 -3.86 24.30
C ASP A 314 16.20 -4.14 25.62
N ILE A 315 14.86 -4.01 25.59
CA ILE A 315 14.03 -4.15 26.80
C ILE A 315 14.05 -5.59 27.35
N ASP A 316 14.24 -6.57 26.47
CA ASP A 316 14.33 -7.99 26.82
C ASP A 316 15.68 -8.30 27.49
N LYS A 317 16.76 -7.61 27.11
CA LYS A 317 18.00 -7.65 27.90
C LYS A 317 17.82 -7.11 29.30
N CYS A 318 17.10 -6.01 29.52
CA CYS A 318 16.85 -5.56 30.89
C CYS A 318 15.93 -6.51 31.66
N PHE A 319 14.93 -7.14 31.02
CA PHE A 319 14.10 -8.16 31.67
C PHE A 319 14.92 -9.41 32.08
N ASN A 320 15.82 -9.86 31.20
CA ASN A 320 16.72 -10.99 31.47
C ASN A 320 17.78 -10.69 32.53
N ILE A 321 18.17 -9.41 32.71
CA ILE A 321 19.10 -8.98 33.76
C ILE A 321 18.39 -8.83 35.12
N CYS A 322 17.18 -8.27 35.15
CA CYS A 322 16.51 -7.92 36.39
C CYS A 322 15.61 -9.05 36.96
N HIS A 323 15.18 -10.02 36.14
CA HIS A 323 14.30 -11.14 36.53
C HIS A 323 12.97 -10.73 37.23
N THR A 324 12.64 -9.43 37.32
CA THR A 324 11.44 -8.80 37.88
C THR A 324 11.11 -7.49 37.13
N ASN A 325 10.03 -6.77 37.51
CA ASN A 325 9.62 -5.50 36.90
C ASN A 325 10.78 -4.49 36.80
N ALA A 326 11.28 -4.27 35.58
CA ALA A 326 12.33 -3.30 35.28
C ALA A 326 11.75 -2.04 34.63
N THR A 327 12.35 -0.88 34.93
CA THR A 327 12.11 0.38 34.20
C THR A 327 13.36 0.73 33.40
N CYS A 328 13.24 0.79 32.06
CA CYS A 328 14.33 1.25 31.20
C CYS A 328 14.37 2.78 31.17
N ASN A 329 15.41 3.38 31.76
CA ASN A 329 15.69 4.81 31.62
C ASN A 329 16.75 5.03 30.53
N VAL A 330 16.47 5.93 29.57
CA VAL A 330 17.40 6.28 28.49
C VAL A 330 18.01 7.65 28.78
N TYR A 331 19.32 7.70 29.04
CA TYR A 331 20.08 8.96 29.15
C TYR A 331 21.21 8.98 28.14
N MET A 332 21.14 9.89 27.16
CA MET A 332 22.23 10.32 26.28
C MET A 332 23.26 9.23 25.93
N ALA A 333 22.80 8.11 25.35
CA ALA A 333 23.62 7.00 24.86
C ALA A 333 24.31 6.09 25.91
N PHE A 334 23.94 6.16 27.19
CA PHE A 334 24.35 5.18 28.20
C PHE A 334 23.14 4.37 28.71
N PHE A 335 23.36 3.06 28.89
CA PHE A 335 22.38 2.12 29.40
C PHE A 335 22.49 2.03 30.92
N ASP A 336 21.40 2.28 31.63
CA ASP A 336 21.25 1.90 33.03
C ASP A 336 19.98 1.05 33.16
N CYS A 337 20.13 -0.25 33.45
CA CYS A 337 19.00 -1.09 33.86
C CYS A 337 18.84 -0.87 35.37
N GLU A 338 17.90 0.00 35.77
CA GLU A 338 17.50 0.10 37.17
C GLU A 338 16.56 -1.06 37.50
N CYS A 339 17.13 -2.13 38.05
CA CYS A 339 16.33 -3.23 38.61
C CYS A 339 15.69 -2.73 39.92
N ASN A 340 14.36 -2.65 39.98
CA ASN A 340 13.64 -2.35 41.21
C ASN A 340 13.83 -3.53 42.19
N VAL A 341 14.78 -3.40 43.10
CA VAL A 341 14.95 -4.33 44.21
C VAL A 341 13.89 -3.98 45.25
N GLY A 342 12.78 -4.74 45.25
CA GLY A 342 11.81 -4.74 46.35
C GLY A 342 12.37 -5.44 47.58
#